data_AF-A0A838IMD7-F1
#
_entry.id   AF-A0A838IMD7-F1
#
_cell.length_a   1.000
_cell.length_b   1.000
_cell.length_c   1.000
_cell.angle_alpha   90.00
_cell.angle_beta   90.00
_cell.angle_gamma   90.00
#
_symmetry.space_group_name_H-M   'P 1'
#
loop_
_entity.id
_entity.type
_entity.pdbx_description
1 polymer ?
#
loop_
_entity_poly.entity_id
_entity_poly.type
_entity_poly.pdbx_seq_one_letter_code
_entity_poly.pdbx_strand_id
1 'polypeptide(L)'
;MTTRNLKIRAALVGLGLIATSCGPMQPHEYTTSVAGAYDTTSRYDMGAASGMLQSSASSWSSPEVAIVKSIIDTVRSSFGQDAANGVSNYYGETLQRDVRGYLLAESPPWAMNISEQLGRVDDQLKTVDIQGSWLVAEKQGGQYEVTQIWSGISVFKNPSCRSGGSLLCEQFHFSTESLLEAEYPIEIISSRAGAIASGQALVVDAHQVEFNYGRLGLYMLINQLLPNRADEGGIGVRDVALAAVNCRGLAGRLAGDDDVLGWEFGGTRIGLSLSQLVGSCEEGVFGSVNRFVDNFNLPLKMDLSGSAQMVDTTRDGKINRLDNGQLSGAMNLASGRSNAREGDVSGEFTAYRVGSFN
;
A
#
# COMPACT_ATOMS: atom_id res chain seq x y z
N MET A 1 -33.38 116.57 -29.12
CA MET A 1 -34.10 115.52 -28.35
C MET A 1 -33.61 114.16 -28.82
N THR A 2 -33.27 113.32 -27.86
CA THR A 2 -32.30 112.22 -27.90
C THR A 2 -32.81 110.97 -28.61
N THR A 3 -32.08 110.50 -29.62
CA THR A 3 -32.23 109.19 -30.26
C THR A 3 -31.44 108.13 -29.48
N ARG A 4 -32.11 107.07 -29.00
CA ARG A 4 -31.47 105.88 -28.41
C ARG A 4 -31.48 104.73 -29.42
N ASN A 5 -30.29 104.33 -29.84
CA ASN A 5 -30.05 103.11 -30.62
C ASN A 5 -29.99 101.89 -29.70
N LEU A 6 -30.88 100.90 -29.93
CA LEU A 6 -30.86 99.59 -29.29
C LEU A 6 -29.85 98.68 -30.01
N LYS A 7 -28.82 98.20 -29.30
CA LYS A 7 -27.89 97.16 -29.79
C LYS A 7 -28.42 95.78 -29.36
N ILE A 8 -28.81 94.95 -30.33
CA ILE A 8 -29.11 93.53 -30.14
C ILE A 8 -27.78 92.77 -30.15
N ARG A 9 -27.45 92.06 -29.06
CA ARG A 9 -26.32 91.12 -29.00
C ARG A 9 -26.85 89.71 -29.26
N ALA A 10 -26.37 89.07 -30.33
CA ALA A 10 -26.58 87.65 -30.58
C ALA A 10 -25.66 86.84 -29.65
N ALA A 11 -26.23 85.96 -28.83
CA ALA A 11 -25.51 84.99 -28.04
C ALA A 11 -25.30 83.72 -28.87
N LEU A 12 -24.05 83.41 -29.19
CA LEU A 12 -23.63 82.15 -29.80
C LEU A 12 -23.59 81.07 -28.71
N VAL A 13 -24.49 80.09 -28.78
CA VAL A 13 -24.47 78.90 -27.91
C VAL A 13 -23.61 77.85 -28.60
N GLY A 14 -22.37 77.68 -28.12
CA GLY A 14 -21.49 76.60 -28.55
C GLY A 14 -21.81 75.31 -27.81
N LEU A 15 -22.33 74.30 -28.52
CA LEU A 15 -22.38 72.92 -28.04
C LEU A 15 -20.96 72.33 -28.03
N GLY A 16 -20.40 72.14 -26.84
CA GLY A 16 -19.19 71.34 -26.63
C GLY A 16 -19.54 69.85 -26.57
N LEU A 17 -19.25 69.11 -27.63
CA LEU A 17 -19.21 67.64 -27.61
C LEU A 17 -17.93 67.20 -26.87
N ILE A 18 -18.08 66.75 -25.62
CA ILE A 18 -17.00 66.12 -24.86
C ILE A 18 -16.80 64.72 -25.45
N ALA A 19 -15.77 64.56 -26.27
CA ALA A 19 -15.29 63.25 -26.70
C ALA A 19 -14.68 62.53 -25.49
N THR A 20 -15.46 61.67 -24.84
CA THR A 20 -14.92 60.70 -23.89
C THR A 20 -14.04 59.73 -24.66
N SER A 21 -12.73 59.91 -24.57
CA SER A 21 -11.75 58.96 -25.08
C SER A 21 -11.94 57.63 -24.35
N CYS A 22 -12.47 56.61 -25.04
CA CYS A 22 -12.42 55.23 -24.59
C CYS A 22 -10.96 54.80 -24.53
N GLY A 23 -10.31 54.98 -23.38
CA GLY A 23 -9.02 54.37 -23.12
C GLY A 23 -9.17 52.85 -23.14
N PRO A 24 -8.20 52.10 -23.71
CA PRO A 24 -8.24 50.64 -23.64
C PRO A 24 -8.27 50.24 -22.17
N MET A 25 -9.32 49.51 -21.76
CA MET A 25 -9.33 48.85 -20.46
C MET A 25 -8.11 47.94 -20.43
N GLN A 26 -7.13 48.26 -19.56
CA GLN A 26 -6.05 47.32 -19.31
C GLN A 26 -6.68 46.07 -18.72
N PRO A 27 -6.48 44.88 -19.32
CA PRO A 27 -6.97 43.65 -18.73
C PRO A 27 -6.35 43.55 -17.33
N HIS A 28 -7.19 43.47 -16.30
CA HIS A 28 -6.71 43.11 -14.98
C HIS A 28 -6.10 41.71 -15.13
N GLU A 29 -4.78 41.63 -15.01
CA GLU A 29 -4.08 40.36 -14.83
C GLU A 29 -4.54 39.81 -13.49
N TYR A 30 -5.51 38.91 -13.53
CA TYR A 30 -5.89 38.11 -12.37
C TYR A 30 -4.71 37.21 -12.06
N THR A 31 -3.95 37.55 -11.02
CA THR A 31 -2.88 36.69 -10.51
C THR A 31 -3.53 35.50 -9.81
N THR A 32 -3.48 34.34 -10.47
CA THR A 32 -3.95 33.09 -9.87
C THR A 32 -2.92 32.57 -8.87
N SER A 33 -3.35 32.36 -7.63
CA SER A 33 -2.54 31.79 -6.56
C SER A 33 -2.94 30.34 -6.33
N VAL A 34 -1.99 29.43 -6.59
CA VAL A 34 -2.12 27.99 -6.36
C VAL A 34 -1.59 27.57 -4.99
N ALA A 35 -0.86 28.45 -4.30
CA ALA A 35 -0.24 28.13 -3.03
C ALA A 35 -1.29 27.86 -1.93
N GLY A 36 -1.08 26.82 -1.14
CA GLY A 36 -1.97 26.43 -0.05
C GLY A 36 -1.87 24.96 0.30
N ALA A 37 -2.63 24.58 1.34
CA ALA A 37 -2.86 23.18 1.69
C ALA A 37 -4.11 22.66 0.98
N TYR A 38 -4.05 21.43 0.50
CA TYR A 38 -5.14 20.74 -0.16
C TYR A 38 -5.33 19.35 0.45
N ASP A 39 -6.57 18.95 0.70
CA ASP A 39 -6.93 17.56 1.00
C ASP A 39 -7.04 16.79 -0.32
N THR A 40 -6.33 15.67 -0.40
CA THR A 40 -6.14 14.94 -1.66
C THR A 40 -6.59 13.51 -1.54
N THR A 41 -7.20 13.01 -2.61
CA THR A 41 -7.36 11.59 -2.86
C THR A 41 -6.66 11.28 -4.16
N SER A 42 -5.67 10.39 -4.11
CA SER A 42 -4.92 9.91 -5.26
C SER A 42 -5.18 8.44 -5.43
N ARG A 43 -5.50 8.00 -6.64
CA ARG A 43 -5.62 6.59 -7.01
C ARG A 43 -4.40 6.21 -7.84
N TYR A 44 -3.76 5.11 -7.51
CA TYR A 44 -2.66 4.55 -8.32
C TYR A 44 -3.08 3.18 -8.87
N ASP A 45 -2.95 3.01 -10.18
CA ASP A 45 -3.04 1.72 -10.87
C ASP A 45 -1.62 1.16 -11.05
N MET A 46 -1.36 0.10 -10.29
CA MET A 46 -0.10 -0.63 -10.23
C MET A 46 -0.27 -2.03 -10.83
N GLY A 47 -1.05 -2.18 -11.90
CA GLY A 47 -1.29 -3.48 -12.53
C GLY A 47 0.00 -4.26 -12.89
N ALA A 48 1.11 -3.56 -13.14
CA ALA A 48 2.43 -4.17 -13.35
C ALA A 48 3.01 -4.86 -12.10
N ALA A 49 2.48 -4.61 -10.90
CA ALA A 49 2.90 -5.25 -9.65
C ALA A 49 2.23 -6.63 -9.45
N SER A 50 1.35 -7.03 -10.37
CA SER A 50 0.63 -8.28 -10.25
C SER A 50 1.55 -9.49 -10.26
N GLY A 51 1.23 -10.45 -9.41
CA GLY A 51 1.95 -11.71 -9.24
C GLY A 51 3.15 -11.61 -8.31
N MET A 52 3.57 -10.40 -7.91
CA MET A 52 4.72 -10.21 -7.04
C MET A 52 4.54 -10.92 -5.70
N LEU A 53 3.36 -10.83 -5.08
CA LEU A 53 3.08 -11.48 -3.79
C LEU A 53 2.90 -13.00 -3.93
N GLN A 54 2.41 -13.46 -5.08
CA GLN A 54 2.20 -14.90 -5.33
C GLN A 54 3.53 -15.66 -5.35
N SER A 55 4.61 -15.03 -5.82
CA SER A 55 5.95 -15.64 -5.81
C SER A 55 6.40 -16.00 -4.38
N SER A 56 6.04 -15.18 -3.39
CA SER A 56 6.34 -15.38 -1.97
C SER A 56 5.57 -16.57 -1.37
N ALA A 57 4.42 -16.94 -1.94
CA ALA A 57 3.60 -18.07 -1.47
C ALA A 57 4.33 -19.42 -1.53
N SER A 58 5.27 -19.59 -2.47
CA SER A 58 6.05 -20.82 -2.63
C SER A 58 6.85 -21.20 -1.38
N SER A 59 7.28 -20.22 -0.59
CA SER A 59 7.98 -20.47 0.67
C SER A 59 7.09 -21.04 1.77
N TRP A 60 5.76 -20.82 1.68
CA TRP A 60 4.77 -21.36 2.60
C TRP A 60 4.21 -22.71 2.17
N SER A 61 4.36 -23.13 0.90
CA SER A 61 3.62 -24.29 0.38
C SER A 61 4.01 -25.65 0.99
N SER A 62 4.97 -25.70 1.92
CA SER A 62 5.47 -26.95 2.50
C SER A 62 5.88 -26.81 3.98
N PRO A 63 4.95 -26.40 4.87
CA PRO A 63 5.24 -26.29 6.30
C PRO A 63 5.63 -27.65 6.91
N GLU A 64 5.11 -28.76 6.38
CA GLU A 64 5.43 -30.12 6.82
C GLU A 64 6.92 -30.45 6.66
N VAL A 65 7.57 -29.94 5.61
CA VAL A 65 9.00 -30.18 5.37
C VAL A 65 9.83 -29.46 6.43
N ALA A 66 9.45 -28.24 6.81
CA ALA A 66 10.13 -27.48 7.84
C ALA A 66 9.98 -28.12 9.23
N ILE A 67 8.76 -28.59 9.56
CA ILE A 67 8.48 -29.30 10.80
C ILE A 67 9.26 -30.60 10.90
N VAL A 68 9.22 -31.45 9.86
CA VAL A 68 9.97 -32.73 9.84
C VAL A 68 11.48 -32.48 9.93
N LYS A 69 11.98 -31.45 9.23
CA LYS A 69 13.38 -31.06 9.33
C LYS A 69 13.76 -30.68 10.77
N SER A 70 12.95 -29.86 11.45
CA SER A 70 13.22 -29.50 12.85
C SER A 70 13.17 -30.72 13.77
N ILE A 71 12.22 -31.66 13.59
CA ILE A 71 12.18 -32.93 14.33
C ILE A 71 13.50 -33.70 14.14
N ILE A 72 13.98 -33.85 12.90
CA ILE A 72 15.25 -34.53 12.60
C ILE A 72 16.44 -33.78 13.20
N ASP A 73 16.42 -32.45 13.19
CA ASP A 73 17.47 -31.62 13.80
C ASP A 73 17.48 -31.79 15.32
N THR A 74 16.32 -31.93 15.97
CA THR A 74 16.20 -32.28 17.39
C THR A 74 16.76 -33.67 17.69
N VAL A 75 16.48 -34.68 16.84
CA VAL A 75 17.11 -36.01 16.94
C VAL A 75 18.63 -35.88 16.82
N ARG A 76 19.13 -35.10 15.86
CA ARG A 76 20.58 -34.88 15.66
C ARG A 76 21.22 -34.29 16.91
N SER A 77 20.59 -33.28 17.50
CA SER A 77 21.10 -32.61 18.71
C SER A 77 21.09 -33.52 19.95
N SER A 78 20.11 -34.43 20.04
CA SER A 78 19.93 -35.30 21.21
C SER A 78 20.72 -36.61 21.13
N PHE A 79 20.85 -37.19 19.93
CA PHE A 79 21.36 -38.55 19.70
C PHE A 79 22.49 -38.64 18.67
N GLY A 80 22.87 -37.54 18.03
CA GLY A 80 23.96 -37.48 17.06
C GLY A 80 23.54 -37.62 15.59
N GLN A 81 24.50 -37.40 14.68
CA GLN A 81 24.27 -37.36 13.23
C GLN A 81 23.77 -38.70 12.65
N ASP A 82 24.33 -39.82 13.11
CA ASP A 82 23.98 -41.14 12.57
C ASP A 82 22.53 -41.52 12.85
N ALA A 83 22.05 -41.22 14.07
CA ALA A 83 20.65 -41.39 14.45
C ALA A 83 19.73 -40.52 13.58
N ALA A 84 20.07 -39.24 13.40
CA ALA A 84 19.28 -38.34 12.55
C ALA A 84 19.24 -38.79 11.08
N ASN A 85 20.36 -39.26 10.53
CA ASN A 85 20.41 -39.83 9.19
C ASN A 85 19.54 -41.09 9.09
N GLY A 86 19.58 -41.97 10.10
CA GLY A 86 18.70 -43.13 10.18
C GLY A 86 17.22 -42.74 10.17
N VAL A 87 16.81 -41.82 11.04
CA VAL A 87 15.42 -41.32 11.08
C VAL A 87 15.03 -40.70 9.74
N SER A 88 15.86 -39.83 9.18
CA SER A 88 15.59 -39.19 7.89
C SER A 88 15.42 -40.19 6.76
N ASN A 89 16.29 -41.19 6.65
CA ASN A 89 16.32 -42.12 5.52
C ASN A 89 15.21 -43.18 5.60
N TYR A 90 14.89 -43.66 6.81
CA TYR A 90 13.93 -44.75 6.98
C TYR A 90 12.52 -44.28 7.32
N TYR A 91 12.38 -43.14 8.00
CA TYR A 91 11.10 -42.66 8.53
C TYR A 91 10.71 -41.26 8.02
N GLY A 92 11.60 -40.54 7.33
CA GLY A 92 11.35 -39.17 6.88
C GLY A 92 10.09 -39.02 6.03
N GLU A 93 9.87 -39.91 5.06
CA GLU A 93 8.67 -39.88 4.21
C GLU A 93 7.38 -40.15 5.00
N THR A 94 7.42 -41.09 5.96
CA THR A 94 6.28 -41.41 6.81
C THR A 94 5.96 -40.23 7.72
N LEU A 95 6.96 -39.65 8.39
CA LEU A 95 6.78 -38.45 9.22
C LEU A 95 6.20 -37.29 8.41
N GLN A 96 6.71 -37.06 7.20
CA GLN A 96 6.18 -36.00 6.34
C GLN A 96 4.72 -36.26 5.94
N ARG A 97 4.37 -37.50 5.63
CA ARG A 97 2.99 -37.90 5.31
C ARG A 97 2.07 -37.69 6.51
N ASP A 98 2.50 -38.06 7.71
CA ASP A 98 1.71 -37.95 8.94
C ASP A 98 1.51 -36.49 9.34
N VAL A 99 2.57 -35.68 9.31
CA VAL A 99 2.50 -34.23 9.55
C VAL A 99 1.56 -33.58 8.53
N ARG A 100 1.74 -33.85 7.23
CA ARG A 100 0.86 -33.31 6.19
C ARG A 100 -0.59 -33.76 6.38
N GLY A 101 -0.80 -35.03 6.72
CA GLY A 101 -2.13 -35.59 6.97
C GLY A 101 -2.83 -34.93 8.15
N TYR A 102 -2.08 -34.58 9.20
CA TYR A 102 -2.60 -33.80 10.31
C TYR A 102 -2.94 -32.37 9.89
N LEU A 103 -2.02 -31.66 9.22
CA LEU A 103 -2.26 -30.28 8.78
C LEU A 103 -3.50 -30.18 7.87
N LEU A 104 -3.68 -31.12 6.95
CA LEU A 104 -4.87 -31.16 6.08
C LEU A 104 -6.18 -31.42 6.84
N ALA A 105 -6.12 -32.08 8.00
CA ALA A 105 -7.30 -32.45 8.77
C ALA A 105 -7.67 -31.39 9.82
N GLU A 106 -6.68 -30.81 10.48
CA GLU A 106 -6.88 -29.99 11.69
C GLU A 106 -6.60 -28.51 11.48
N SER A 107 -5.80 -28.13 10.47
CA SER A 107 -5.53 -26.71 10.21
C SER A 107 -6.70 -26.03 9.50
N PRO A 108 -6.92 -24.72 9.75
CA PRO A 108 -7.90 -23.95 9.00
C PRO A 108 -7.67 -24.04 7.48
N PRO A 109 -8.72 -24.09 6.64
CA PRO A 109 -8.56 -24.23 5.19
C PRO A 109 -7.67 -23.15 4.55
N TRP A 110 -7.64 -21.94 5.11
CA TRP A 110 -6.80 -20.86 4.61
C TRP A 110 -5.30 -21.14 4.78
N ALA A 111 -4.89 -21.90 5.80
CA ALA A 111 -3.48 -22.19 6.08
C ALA A 111 -2.86 -23.09 5.00
N MET A 112 -3.70 -23.96 4.41
CA MET A 112 -3.31 -24.81 3.28
C MET A 112 -3.46 -24.11 1.92
N ASN A 113 -4.24 -23.02 1.86
CA ASN A 113 -4.57 -22.27 0.64
C ASN A 113 -4.04 -20.83 0.67
N ILE A 114 -2.91 -20.58 1.34
CA ILE A 114 -2.36 -19.21 1.47
C ILE A 114 -2.09 -18.58 0.10
N SER A 115 -1.69 -19.38 -0.90
CA SER A 115 -1.39 -18.92 -2.25
C SER A 115 -2.62 -18.28 -2.90
N GLU A 116 -3.80 -18.87 -2.67
CA GLU A 116 -5.06 -18.30 -3.17
C GLU A 116 -5.39 -16.99 -2.46
N GLN A 117 -5.20 -16.92 -1.12
CA GLN A 117 -5.43 -15.68 -0.36
C GLN A 117 -4.47 -14.57 -0.80
N LEU A 118 -3.20 -14.91 -1.01
CA LEU A 118 -2.21 -13.98 -1.55
C LEU A 118 -2.54 -13.54 -2.98
N GLY A 119 -3.07 -14.43 -3.81
CA GLY A 119 -3.56 -14.06 -5.13
C GLY A 119 -4.68 -13.02 -5.07
N ARG A 120 -5.61 -13.17 -4.11
CA ARG A 120 -6.68 -12.18 -3.88
C ARG A 120 -6.14 -10.85 -3.38
N VAL A 121 -5.19 -10.86 -2.45
CA VAL A 121 -4.53 -9.64 -1.94
C VAL A 121 -3.77 -8.94 -3.07
N ASP A 122 -3.03 -9.69 -3.89
CA ASP A 122 -2.32 -9.16 -5.06
C ASP A 122 -3.28 -8.51 -6.06
N ASP A 123 -4.41 -9.16 -6.35
CA ASP A 123 -5.44 -8.62 -7.23
C ASP A 123 -6.06 -7.32 -6.69
N GLN A 124 -6.24 -7.21 -5.38
CA GLN A 124 -6.75 -6.01 -4.72
C GLN A 124 -5.73 -4.87 -4.75
N LEU A 125 -4.44 -5.17 -4.53
CA LEU A 125 -3.37 -4.19 -4.48
C LEU A 125 -2.93 -3.63 -5.85
N LYS A 126 -3.44 -4.18 -6.95
CA LYS A 126 -3.32 -3.56 -8.29
C LYS A 126 -3.82 -2.13 -8.32
N THR A 127 -4.71 -1.74 -7.40
CA THR A 127 -5.17 -0.36 -7.31
C THR A 127 -5.27 0.06 -5.86
N VAL A 128 -4.59 1.15 -5.52
CA VAL A 128 -4.58 1.70 -4.17
C VAL A 128 -5.06 3.15 -4.20
N ASP A 129 -5.97 3.46 -3.30
CA ASP A 129 -6.47 4.82 -3.09
C ASP A 129 -5.74 5.41 -1.89
N ILE A 130 -4.89 6.39 -2.13
CA ILE A 130 -4.15 7.12 -1.12
C ILE A 130 -4.93 8.35 -0.71
N GLN A 131 -5.19 8.43 0.59
CA GLN A 131 -5.72 9.62 1.24
C GLN A 131 -4.55 10.42 1.79
N GLY A 132 -4.60 11.74 1.67
CA GLY A 132 -3.53 12.58 2.16
C GLY A 132 -3.78 14.07 1.98
N SER A 133 -2.73 14.86 2.14
CA SER A 133 -2.76 16.29 1.90
C SER A 133 -1.57 16.70 1.04
N TRP A 134 -1.77 17.70 0.19
CA TRP A 134 -0.74 18.36 -0.59
C TRP A 134 -0.50 19.76 -0.04
N LEU A 135 0.74 20.06 0.29
CA LEU A 135 1.18 21.41 0.58
C LEU A 135 1.86 21.97 -0.68
N VAL A 136 1.21 22.94 -1.31
CA VAL A 136 1.75 23.66 -2.48
C VAL A 136 2.36 24.97 -2.01
N ALA A 137 3.68 25.08 -2.09
CA ALA A 137 4.44 26.26 -1.71
C ALA A 137 4.98 26.97 -2.96
N GLU A 138 4.79 28.29 -3.05
CA GLU A 138 5.35 29.10 -4.13
C GLU A 138 6.87 29.25 -3.96
N LYS A 139 7.60 29.06 -5.06
CA LYS A 139 9.03 29.31 -5.20
C LYS A 139 9.27 30.55 -6.08
N GLN A 140 10.51 31.01 -6.14
CA GLN A 140 10.86 32.15 -7.00
C GLN A 140 10.58 31.83 -8.48
N GLY A 141 10.12 32.83 -9.24
CA GLY A 141 9.93 32.71 -10.68
C GLY A 141 8.67 31.97 -11.13
N GLY A 142 7.63 31.90 -10.29
CA GLY A 142 6.36 31.25 -10.64
C GLY A 142 6.40 29.73 -10.63
N GLN A 143 7.45 29.16 -10.05
CA GLN A 143 7.56 27.73 -9.77
C GLN A 143 6.90 27.40 -8.43
N TYR A 144 6.56 26.14 -8.22
CA TYR A 144 5.96 25.63 -7.00
C TYR A 144 6.69 24.38 -6.52
N GLU A 145 6.59 24.10 -5.23
CA GLU A 145 6.91 22.82 -4.64
C GLU A 145 5.65 22.20 -4.06
N VAL A 146 5.40 20.96 -4.43
CA VAL A 146 4.30 20.15 -3.91
C VAL A 146 4.90 19.15 -2.93
N THR A 147 4.49 19.19 -1.68
CA THR A 147 4.78 18.15 -0.69
C THR A 147 3.52 17.34 -0.45
N GLN A 148 3.55 16.06 -0.80
CA GLN A 148 2.46 15.11 -0.52
C GLN A 148 2.72 14.44 0.83
N ILE A 149 1.70 14.41 1.69
CA ILE A 149 1.71 13.75 2.99
C ILE A 149 0.55 12.76 2.99
N TRP A 150 0.82 11.48 3.19
CA TRP A 150 -0.22 10.46 3.20
C TRP A 150 -0.83 10.38 4.60
N SER A 151 -2.14 10.20 4.67
CA SER A 151 -2.91 9.97 5.90
C SER A 151 -3.44 8.54 6.00
N GLY A 152 -3.56 7.84 4.86
CA GLY A 152 -3.98 6.46 4.82
C GLY A 152 -4.03 5.86 3.43
N ILE A 153 -4.31 4.56 3.39
CA ILE A 153 -4.47 3.75 2.18
C ILE A 153 -5.83 3.09 2.23
N SER A 154 -6.54 3.11 1.11
CA SER A 154 -7.80 2.41 0.93
C SER A 154 -7.69 1.42 -0.22
N VAL A 155 -8.20 0.22 -0.02
CA VAL A 155 -8.15 -0.85 -1.03
C VAL A 155 -9.52 -1.51 -1.14
N PHE A 156 -10.03 -1.67 -2.36
CA PHE A 156 -11.32 -2.32 -2.57
C PHE A 156 -11.27 -3.80 -2.21
N LYS A 157 -12.27 -4.29 -1.47
CA LYS A 157 -12.38 -5.73 -1.17
C LYS A 157 -12.58 -6.57 -2.43
N ASN A 158 -13.35 -6.04 -3.38
CA ASN A 158 -13.56 -6.66 -4.68
C ASN A 158 -12.93 -5.77 -5.77
N PRO A 159 -11.91 -6.24 -6.51
CA PRO A 159 -11.33 -5.47 -7.61
C PRO A 159 -12.35 -5.10 -8.71
N SER A 160 -13.37 -5.94 -8.94
CA SER A 160 -14.40 -5.68 -9.97
C SER A 160 -15.32 -4.51 -9.60
N CYS A 161 -15.35 -4.11 -8.33
CA CYS A 161 -16.14 -2.97 -7.86
C CYS A 161 -15.67 -1.64 -8.46
N ARG A 162 -14.41 -1.61 -8.96
CA ARG A 162 -13.79 -0.47 -9.61
C ARG A 162 -14.53 0.01 -10.85
N SER A 163 -14.97 -0.89 -11.73
CA SER A 163 -15.56 -0.53 -13.04
C SER A 163 -17.06 -0.26 -12.99
N GLY A 164 -17.74 -0.72 -11.92
CA GLY A 164 -19.20 -0.69 -11.81
C GLY A 164 -19.78 0.54 -11.11
N GLY A 165 -18.96 1.35 -10.43
CA GLY A 165 -19.43 2.53 -9.69
C GLY A 165 -20.47 2.22 -8.61
N SER A 166 -20.49 0.98 -8.10
CA SER A 166 -21.51 0.54 -7.15
C SER A 166 -21.30 1.18 -5.79
N LEU A 167 -22.38 1.73 -5.22
CA LEU A 167 -22.39 2.32 -3.87
C LEU A 167 -22.18 1.28 -2.76
N LEU A 168 -22.24 -0.02 -3.08
CA LEU A 168 -22.06 -1.13 -2.14
C LEU A 168 -20.61 -1.66 -2.09
N CYS A 169 -19.67 -0.94 -2.69
CA CYS A 169 -18.29 -1.38 -2.74
C CYS A 169 -17.57 -1.13 -1.43
N GLU A 170 -17.40 -2.21 -0.66
CA GLU A 170 -16.61 -2.18 0.56
C GLU A 170 -15.12 -1.98 0.26
N GLN A 171 -14.48 -1.16 1.09
CA GLN A 171 -13.05 -0.91 1.08
C GLN A 171 -12.47 -1.28 2.44
N PHE A 172 -11.23 -1.74 2.43
CA PHE A 172 -10.38 -1.72 3.60
C PHE A 172 -9.77 -0.31 3.70
N HIS A 173 -9.83 0.29 4.88
CA HIS A 173 -9.23 1.59 5.17
C HIS A 173 -8.14 1.39 6.21
N PHE A 174 -6.93 1.83 5.88
CA PHE A 174 -5.76 1.72 6.72
C PHE A 174 -5.23 3.12 7.01
N SER A 175 -5.24 3.54 8.27
CA SER A 175 -4.62 4.80 8.68
C SER A 175 -3.10 4.65 8.69
N THR A 176 -2.38 5.76 8.57
CA THR A 176 -0.92 5.77 8.75
C THR A 176 -0.50 5.19 10.09
N GLU A 177 -1.24 5.50 11.15
CA GLU A 177 -1.02 4.95 12.49
C GLU A 177 -1.10 3.42 12.49
N SER A 178 -2.18 2.83 11.96
CA SER A 178 -2.34 1.37 11.90
C SER A 178 -1.23 0.67 11.10
N LEU A 179 -0.75 1.33 10.04
CA LEU A 179 0.31 0.80 9.19
C LEU A 179 1.70 0.90 9.85
N LEU A 180 1.91 1.88 10.73
CA LEU A 180 3.14 2.04 11.52
C LEU A 180 3.16 1.14 12.76
N GLU A 181 1.99 0.83 13.33
CA GLU A 181 1.84 -0.05 14.50
C GLU A 181 1.76 -1.55 14.15
N ALA A 182 1.67 -1.89 12.86
CA ALA A 182 1.70 -3.27 12.40
C ALA A 182 2.98 -4.02 12.86
N GLU A 183 2.91 -5.35 13.02
CA GLU A 183 4.09 -6.20 13.36
C GLU A 183 5.25 -5.94 12.39
N TYR A 184 4.93 -5.71 11.12
CA TYR A 184 5.87 -5.30 10.08
C TYR A 184 5.51 -3.89 9.59
N PRO A 185 6.06 -2.83 10.20
CA PRO A 185 5.69 -1.46 9.89
C PRO A 185 5.89 -1.15 8.40
N ILE A 186 4.89 -0.47 7.83
CA ILE A 186 4.95 0.05 6.47
C ILE A 186 5.28 1.53 6.61
N GLU A 187 6.52 1.88 6.27
CA GLU A 187 6.91 3.28 6.22
C GLU A 187 6.16 3.95 5.08
N ILE A 188 5.29 4.88 5.45
CA ILE A 188 4.55 5.69 4.51
C ILE A 188 5.34 6.97 4.26
N ILE A 189 5.67 7.21 3.00
CA ILE A 189 6.59 8.26 2.62
C ILE A 189 5.83 9.52 2.22
N SER A 190 6.32 10.67 2.70
CA SER A 190 6.00 11.96 2.09
C SER A 190 6.83 12.17 0.83
N SER A 191 6.22 12.52 -0.29
CA SER A 191 6.94 12.84 -1.52
C SER A 191 7.04 14.35 -1.74
N ARG A 192 8.04 14.78 -2.50
CA ARG A 192 8.19 16.19 -2.92
C ARG A 192 8.40 16.26 -4.42
N ALA A 193 7.71 17.18 -5.06
CA ALA A 193 7.81 17.44 -6.48
C ALA A 193 7.95 18.93 -6.77
N GLY A 194 8.66 19.27 -7.84
CA GLY A 194 8.50 20.58 -8.47
C GLY A 194 7.15 20.66 -9.18
N ALA A 195 6.62 21.86 -9.37
CA ALA A 195 5.46 22.08 -10.20
C ALA A 195 5.49 23.47 -10.84
N ILE A 196 4.78 23.62 -11.96
CA ILE A 196 4.65 24.88 -12.70
C ILE A 196 3.17 25.11 -13.01
N ALA A 197 2.67 26.30 -12.68
CA ALA A 197 1.36 26.74 -13.14
C ALA A 197 1.47 27.29 -14.56
N SER A 198 0.74 26.71 -15.49
CA SER A 198 0.69 27.12 -16.90
C SER A 198 -0.75 27.27 -17.37
N GLY A 199 -1.21 28.52 -17.45
CA GLY A 199 -2.60 28.83 -17.77
C GLY A 199 -3.56 28.27 -16.71
N GLN A 200 -4.36 27.28 -17.09
CA GLN A 200 -5.32 26.59 -16.21
C GLN A 200 -4.81 25.22 -15.73
N ALA A 201 -3.56 24.86 -16.01
CA ALA A 201 -2.98 23.59 -15.60
C ALA A 201 -1.88 23.79 -14.56
N LEU A 202 -1.85 22.92 -13.55
CA LEU A 202 -0.69 22.70 -12.68
C LEU A 202 0.04 21.48 -13.23
N VAL A 203 1.25 21.67 -13.76
CA VAL A 203 2.12 20.58 -14.22
C VAL A 203 3.04 20.19 -13.08
N VAL A 204 3.03 18.91 -12.72
CA VAL A 204 3.85 18.35 -11.63
C VAL A 204 5.05 17.63 -12.25
N ASP A 205 6.25 18.02 -11.83
CA ASP A 205 7.49 17.44 -12.29
C ASP A 205 7.64 15.98 -11.85
N ALA A 206 8.55 15.27 -12.51
CA ALA A 206 8.91 13.91 -12.12
C ALA A 206 9.42 13.88 -10.68
N HIS A 207 8.82 13.02 -9.87
CA HIS A 207 9.18 12.80 -8.47
C HIS A 207 8.98 11.34 -8.12
N GLN A 208 9.57 10.94 -7.00
CA GLN A 208 9.56 9.57 -6.56
C GLN A 208 8.63 9.38 -5.36
N VAL A 209 7.85 8.30 -5.41
CA VAL A 209 7.06 7.79 -4.30
C VAL A 209 7.57 6.38 -4.00
N GLU A 210 7.86 6.08 -2.73
CA GLU A 210 8.23 4.73 -2.33
C GLU A 210 7.36 4.25 -1.16
N PHE A 211 7.10 2.95 -1.12
CA PHE A 211 6.52 2.26 0.03
C PHE A 211 6.84 0.76 -0.07
N ASN A 212 6.63 0.01 1.01
CA ASN A 212 6.86 -1.44 0.99
C ASN A 212 5.59 -2.19 0.58
N TYR A 213 5.49 -2.52 -0.72
CA TYR A 213 4.34 -3.22 -1.30
C TYR A 213 4.15 -4.61 -0.69
N GLY A 214 5.25 -5.33 -0.44
CA GLY A 214 5.18 -6.64 0.18
C GLY A 214 4.64 -6.57 1.61
N ARG A 215 5.13 -5.66 2.45
CA ARG A 215 4.60 -5.49 3.81
C ARG A 215 3.13 -5.08 3.82
N LEU A 216 2.70 -4.22 2.88
CA LEU A 216 1.28 -3.88 2.71
C LEU A 216 0.44 -5.13 2.36
N GLY A 217 0.93 -5.96 1.43
CA GLY A 217 0.30 -7.24 1.10
C GLY A 217 0.21 -8.18 2.31
N LEU A 218 1.28 -8.26 3.11
CA LEU A 218 1.29 -9.09 4.32
C LEU A 218 0.27 -8.59 5.35
N TYR A 219 0.20 -7.28 5.57
CA TYR A 219 -0.76 -6.66 6.46
C TYR A 219 -2.21 -6.92 6.00
N MET A 220 -2.47 -6.78 4.70
CA MET A 220 -3.78 -7.12 4.12
C MET A 220 -4.13 -8.60 4.27
N LEU A 221 -3.16 -9.49 4.08
CA LEU A 221 -3.38 -10.93 4.27
C LEU A 221 -3.84 -11.22 5.70
N ILE A 222 -3.14 -10.70 6.71
CA ILE A 222 -3.52 -10.91 8.13
C ILE A 222 -4.94 -10.42 8.38
N ASN A 223 -5.28 -9.21 7.90
CA ASN A 223 -6.62 -8.64 8.04
C ASN A 223 -7.73 -9.49 7.38
N GLN A 224 -7.42 -10.18 6.28
CA GLN A 224 -8.37 -11.10 5.64
C GLN A 224 -8.52 -12.42 6.39
N LEU A 225 -7.43 -12.93 6.94
CA LEU A 225 -7.41 -14.19 7.67
C LEU A 225 -8.06 -14.06 9.05
N LEU A 226 -7.90 -12.90 9.70
CA LEU A 226 -8.40 -12.61 11.05
C LEU A 226 -9.18 -11.28 11.11
N PRO A 227 -10.33 -11.16 10.43
CA PRO A 227 -11.06 -9.88 10.32
C PRO A 227 -11.54 -9.34 11.67
N ASN A 228 -11.80 -10.21 12.65
CA ASN A 228 -12.26 -9.81 13.99
C ASN A 228 -11.13 -9.30 14.90
N ARG A 229 -9.87 -9.39 14.45
CA ARG A 229 -8.70 -8.95 15.22
C ARG A 229 -7.79 -8.01 14.43
N ALA A 230 -8.31 -7.47 13.32
CA ALA A 230 -7.65 -6.47 12.49
C ALA A 230 -7.15 -5.27 13.29
N ASP A 231 -7.93 -4.83 14.27
CA ASP A 231 -7.65 -3.64 15.08
C ASP A 231 -6.90 -3.98 16.38
N GLU A 232 -6.73 -5.27 16.71
CA GLU A 232 -5.92 -5.74 17.82
C GLU A 232 -4.45 -5.74 17.38
N GLY A 233 -3.87 -4.54 17.29
CA GLY A 233 -2.47 -4.35 16.92
C GLY A 233 -1.54 -5.33 17.64
N GLY A 234 -0.56 -5.88 16.91
CA GLY A 234 0.42 -6.82 17.44
C GLY A 234 0.16 -8.30 17.17
N ILE A 235 -0.95 -8.69 16.53
CA ILE A 235 -1.09 -10.05 16.02
C ILE A 235 -0.27 -10.22 14.75
N GLY A 236 0.71 -11.10 14.84
CA GLY A 236 1.63 -11.35 13.76
C GLY A 236 1.27 -12.53 12.86
N VAL A 237 1.90 -12.59 11.69
CA VAL A 237 1.83 -13.79 10.81
C VAL A 237 2.30 -15.02 11.57
N ARG A 238 3.26 -14.84 12.49
CA ARG A 238 3.80 -15.89 13.37
C ARG A 238 2.72 -16.46 14.29
N ASP A 239 1.96 -15.59 14.94
CA ASP A 239 0.89 -16.02 15.86
C ASP A 239 -0.23 -16.72 15.10
N VAL A 240 -0.60 -16.17 13.95
CA VAL A 240 -1.60 -16.74 13.03
C VAL A 240 -1.18 -18.15 12.58
N ALA A 241 0.09 -18.31 12.20
CA ALA A 241 0.67 -19.58 11.77
C ALA A 241 0.72 -20.63 12.88
N LEU A 242 1.20 -20.26 14.07
CA LEU A 242 1.25 -21.17 15.22
C LEU A 242 -0.13 -21.64 15.62
N ALA A 243 -1.10 -20.71 15.67
CA ALA A 243 -2.49 -21.03 15.98
C ALA A 243 -3.08 -21.99 14.95
N ALA A 244 -2.75 -21.81 13.66
CA ALA A 244 -3.24 -22.66 12.58
C ALA A 244 -2.66 -24.09 12.61
N VAL A 245 -1.39 -24.24 13.01
CA VAL A 245 -0.74 -25.55 13.05
C VAL A 245 -1.12 -26.36 14.30
N ASN A 246 -1.40 -25.71 15.44
CA ASN A 246 -1.69 -26.40 16.70
C ASN A 246 -0.62 -27.46 17.04
N CYS A 247 0.61 -27.01 17.28
CA CYS A 247 1.77 -27.89 17.49
C CYS A 247 1.60 -28.91 18.63
N ARG A 248 0.83 -28.57 19.67
CA ARG A 248 0.50 -29.53 20.74
C ARG A 248 -0.34 -30.70 20.24
N GLY A 249 -1.35 -30.44 19.41
CA GLY A 249 -2.16 -31.50 18.81
C GLY A 249 -1.37 -32.38 17.85
N LEU A 250 -0.50 -31.77 17.02
CA LEU A 250 0.39 -32.51 16.13
C LEU A 250 1.35 -33.42 16.92
N ALA A 251 2.01 -32.86 17.93
CA ALA A 251 2.93 -33.61 18.78
C ALA A 251 2.24 -34.78 19.48
N GLY A 252 1.04 -34.58 20.02
CA GLY A 252 0.25 -35.66 20.63
C GLY A 252 -0.09 -36.77 19.64
N ARG A 253 -0.48 -36.40 18.41
CA ARG A 253 -0.76 -37.39 17.36
C ARG A 253 0.47 -38.20 16.95
N LEU A 254 1.64 -37.58 16.88
CA LEU A 254 2.89 -38.26 16.53
C LEU A 254 3.42 -39.13 17.68
N ALA A 255 3.30 -38.65 18.92
CA ALA A 255 3.81 -39.33 20.11
C ALA A 255 2.96 -40.54 20.52
N GLY A 256 1.66 -40.54 20.19
CA GLY A 256 0.71 -41.57 20.64
C GLY A 256 0.49 -41.53 22.16
N ASP A 257 -0.03 -42.62 22.72
CA ASP A 257 -0.42 -42.71 24.13
C ASP A 257 0.77 -42.72 25.11
N ASP A 258 1.96 -43.07 24.63
CA ASP A 258 3.18 -43.16 25.43
C ASP A 258 3.90 -41.80 25.58
N ASP A 259 3.36 -40.72 25.00
CA ASP A 259 3.97 -39.38 24.95
C ASP A 259 5.41 -39.37 24.38
N VAL A 260 5.78 -40.38 23.59
CA VAL A 260 7.11 -40.52 22.98
C VAL A 260 7.02 -41.02 21.53
N LEU A 261 7.51 -40.21 20.59
CA LEU A 261 7.77 -40.67 19.22
C LEU A 261 9.09 -41.43 19.20
N GLY A 262 9.03 -42.76 19.07
CA GLY A 262 10.20 -43.64 19.17
C GLY A 262 10.58 -44.34 17.86
N TRP A 263 11.86 -44.63 17.72
CA TRP A 263 12.43 -45.42 16.63
C TRP A 263 13.44 -46.45 17.18
N GLU A 264 13.62 -47.56 16.48
CA GLU A 264 14.60 -48.59 16.83
C GLU A 264 15.69 -48.68 15.75
N PHE A 265 16.95 -48.55 16.16
CA PHE A 265 18.13 -48.66 15.31
C PHE A 265 19.14 -49.61 15.94
N GLY A 266 19.46 -50.71 15.24
CA GLY A 266 20.48 -51.66 15.71
C GLY A 266 20.24 -52.19 17.12
N GLY A 267 18.98 -52.39 17.53
CA GLY A 267 18.58 -52.85 18.87
C GLY A 267 18.58 -51.77 19.95
N THR A 268 18.83 -50.50 19.60
CA THR A 268 18.70 -49.36 20.53
C THR A 268 17.44 -48.57 20.19
N ARG A 269 16.58 -48.35 21.21
CA ARG A 269 15.41 -47.47 21.08
C ARG A 269 15.81 -46.03 21.40
N ILE A 270 15.55 -45.13 20.47
CA ILE A 270 15.65 -43.69 20.68
C ILE A 270 14.26 -43.08 20.52
N GLY A 271 14.04 -41.88 21.04
CA GLY A 271 12.76 -41.21 20.85
C GLY A 271 12.76 -39.77 21.33
N LEU A 272 11.77 -39.02 20.87
CA LEU A 272 11.51 -37.65 21.31
C LEU A 272 10.28 -37.64 22.21
N SER A 273 10.38 -36.96 23.35
CA SER A 273 9.23 -36.71 24.21
C SER A 273 8.23 -35.77 23.55
N LEU A 274 6.99 -35.78 24.03
CA LEU A 274 5.94 -34.83 23.62
C LEU A 274 6.43 -33.37 23.65
N SER A 275 7.13 -32.96 24.73
CA SER A 275 7.64 -31.59 24.85
C SER A 275 8.69 -31.25 23.78
N GLN A 276 9.55 -32.21 23.43
CA GLN A 276 10.53 -32.03 22.36
C GLN A 276 9.83 -31.88 21.01
N LEU A 277 8.82 -32.71 20.73
CA LEU A 277 8.03 -32.63 19.50
C LEU A 277 7.27 -31.31 19.37
N VAL A 278 6.71 -30.79 20.46
CA VAL A 278 6.08 -29.46 20.46
C VAL A 278 7.10 -28.40 20.09
N GLY A 279 8.27 -28.41 20.75
CA GLY A 279 9.35 -27.46 20.45
C GLY A 279 9.82 -27.55 18.99
N SER A 280 10.06 -28.76 18.47
CA SER A 280 10.45 -28.97 17.08
C SER A 280 9.37 -28.50 16.10
N CYS A 281 8.09 -28.72 16.42
CA CYS A 281 7.00 -28.22 15.59
C CYS A 281 7.02 -26.68 15.56
N GLU A 282 7.07 -26.02 16.72
CA GLU A 282 7.09 -24.56 16.81
C GLU A 282 8.29 -23.96 16.08
N GLU A 283 9.49 -24.51 16.28
CA GLU A 283 10.71 -24.12 15.55
C GLU A 283 10.57 -24.30 14.04
N GLY A 284 10.01 -25.43 13.59
CA GLY A 284 9.75 -25.69 12.18
C GLY A 284 8.77 -24.69 11.57
N VAL A 285 7.67 -24.38 12.28
CA VAL A 285 6.70 -23.37 11.86
C VAL A 285 7.37 -22.00 11.80
N PHE A 286 8.07 -21.58 12.85
CA PHE A 286 8.78 -20.30 12.88
C PHE A 286 9.81 -20.16 11.75
N GLY A 287 10.60 -21.21 11.50
CA GLY A 287 11.56 -21.22 10.40
C GLY A 287 10.88 -21.11 9.02
N SER A 288 9.66 -21.62 8.88
CA SER A 288 8.85 -21.44 7.66
C SER A 288 8.26 -20.03 7.56
N VAL A 289 7.65 -19.52 8.64
CA VAL A 289 7.05 -18.18 8.70
C VAL A 289 8.11 -17.10 8.45
N ASN A 290 9.29 -17.20 9.06
CA ASN A 290 10.33 -16.20 8.90
C ASN A 290 10.78 -16.09 7.44
N ARG A 291 11.05 -17.22 6.79
CA ARG A 291 11.37 -17.25 5.35
C ARG A 291 10.23 -16.68 4.50
N PHE A 292 8.99 -16.96 4.88
CA PHE A 292 7.82 -16.42 4.21
C PHE A 292 7.73 -14.90 4.34
N VAL A 293 7.81 -14.37 5.56
CA VAL A 293 7.80 -12.93 5.88
C VAL A 293 8.95 -12.20 5.20
N ASP A 294 10.15 -12.78 5.18
CA ASP A 294 11.33 -12.17 4.54
C ASP A 294 11.10 -11.91 3.04
N ASN A 295 10.29 -12.75 2.37
CA ASN A 295 9.90 -12.56 0.97
C ASN A 295 8.90 -11.41 0.75
N PHE A 296 8.36 -10.80 1.81
CA PHE A 296 7.51 -9.60 1.73
C PHE A 296 8.30 -8.30 1.93
N ASN A 297 9.62 -8.35 1.99
CA ASN A 297 10.42 -7.13 1.90
C ASN A 297 10.55 -6.69 0.42
N LEU A 298 9.46 -6.17 -0.14
CA LEU A 298 9.34 -5.74 -1.54
C LEU A 298 9.13 -4.22 -1.59
N PRO A 299 10.21 -3.42 -1.45
CA PRO A 299 10.12 -1.97 -1.62
C PRO A 299 9.80 -1.62 -3.08
N LEU A 300 8.70 -0.88 -3.25
CA LEU A 300 8.21 -0.41 -4.53
C LEU A 300 8.55 1.07 -4.67
N LYS A 301 9.09 1.43 -5.83
CA LYS A 301 9.45 2.81 -6.20
C LYS A 301 8.66 3.19 -7.44
N MET A 302 7.92 4.28 -7.36
CA MET A 302 7.15 4.84 -8.47
C MET A 302 7.73 6.20 -8.82
N ASP A 303 8.20 6.35 -10.07
CA ASP A 303 8.59 7.63 -10.64
C ASP A 303 7.38 8.21 -11.35
N LEU A 304 6.80 9.28 -10.81
CA LEU A 304 5.53 9.85 -11.25
C LEU A 304 5.71 11.30 -11.70
N SER A 305 5.08 11.67 -12.80
CA SER A 305 4.87 13.06 -13.21
C SER A 305 3.43 13.22 -13.69
N GLY A 306 2.97 14.46 -13.86
CA GLY A 306 1.59 14.63 -14.29
C GLY A 306 1.10 16.05 -14.38
N SER A 307 -0.23 16.20 -14.42
CA SER A 307 -0.86 17.50 -14.44
C SER A 307 -2.27 17.46 -13.86
N ALA A 308 -2.78 18.61 -13.41
CA ALA A 308 -4.16 18.79 -13.00
C ALA A 308 -4.72 20.13 -13.50
N GLN A 309 -6.04 20.19 -13.65
CA GLN A 309 -6.74 21.42 -13.93
C GLN A 309 -6.91 22.24 -12.66
N MET A 310 -6.51 23.50 -12.69
CA MET A 310 -6.72 24.46 -11.61
C MET A 310 -8.09 25.12 -11.75
N VAL A 311 -8.91 25.03 -10.70
CA VAL A 311 -10.27 25.58 -10.68
C VAL A 311 -10.40 26.59 -9.54
N ASP A 312 -10.65 27.85 -9.91
CA ASP A 312 -11.10 28.92 -9.02
C ASP A 312 -12.63 29.05 -9.13
N THR A 313 -13.34 28.51 -8.14
CA THR A 313 -14.80 28.54 -8.06
C THR A 313 -15.32 29.86 -7.50
N THR A 314 -14.51 30.57 -6.71
CA THR A 314 -14.89 31.82 -6.03
C THR A 314 -14.58 33.09 -6.82
N ARG A 315 -13.79 32.97 -7.90
CA ARG A 315 -13.27 34.08 -8.72
C ARG A 315 -12.49 35.12 -7.90
N ASP A 316 -11.85 34.68 -6.82
CA ASP A 316 -11.02 35.52 -5.96
C ASP A 316 -9.52 35.45 -6.34
N GLY A 317 -9.20 34.76 -7.44
CA GLY A 317 -7.85 34.52 -7.89
C GLY A 317 -7.17 33.38 -7.13
N LYS A 318 -7.84 32.66 -6.23
CA LYS A 318 -7.23 31.55 -5.50
C LYS A 318 -7.80 30.23 -5.99
N ILE A 319 -6.92 29.27 -6.27
CA ILE A 319 -7.36 27.96 -6.76
C ILE A 319 -7.98 27.17 -5.62
N ASN A 320 -9.29 26.93 -5.67
CA ASN A 320 -10.02 26.16 -4.66
C ASN A 320 -9.88 24.64 -4.87
N ARG A 321 -9.65 24.20 -6.11
CA ARG A 321 -9.60 22.77 -6.44
C ARG A 321 -8.60 22.47 -7.55
N LEU A 322 -7.89 21.35 -7.40
CA LEU A 322 -7.17 20.69 -8.49
C LEU A 322 -8.01 19.50 -8.95
N ASP A 323 -8.48 19.55 -10.19
CA ASP A 323 -9.44 18.61 -10.76
C ASP A 323 -8.84 17.87 -11.97
N ASN A 324 -9.39 16.71 -12.30
CA ASN A 324 -8.91 15.86 -13.40
C ASN A 324 -7.39 15.63 -13.35
N GLY A 325 -6.84 15.47 -12.15
CA GLY A 325 -5.42 15.22 -11.95
C GLY A 325 -5.05 13.87 -12.54
N GLN A 326 -4.00 13.82 -13.35
CA GLN A 326 -3.48 12.62 -14.00
C GLN A 326 -2.00 12.50 -13.68
N LEU A 327 -1.59 11.31 -13.24
CA LEU A 327 -0.21 10.93 -12.95
C LEU A 327 0.17 9.74 -13.82
N SER A 328 1.39 9.72 -14.31
CA SER A 328 1.94 8.57 -15.02
C SER A 328 3.44 8.46 -14.84
N GLY A 329 3.95 7.26 -15.06
CA GLY A 329 5.38 7.03 -15.13
C GLY A 329 5.72 5.56 -14.99
N ALA A 330 6.82 5.28 -14.29
CA ALA A 330 7.38 3.94 -14.21
C ALA A 330 7.42 3.42 -12.79
N MET A 331 7.24 2.12 -12.65
CA MET A 331 7.33 1.41 -11.40
C MET A 331 8.55 0.49 -11.42
N ASN A 332 9.33 0.56 -10.36
CA ASN A 332 10.56 -0.18 -10.18
C ASN A 332 10.48 -0.94 -8.86
N LEU A 333 10.88 -2.22 -8.88
CA LEU A 333 11.14 -2.96 -7.65
C LEU A 333 12.59 -2.73 -7.24
N ALA A 334 12.78 -2.31 -6.00
CA ALA A 334 14.10 -2.32 -5.38
C ALA A 334 14.38 -3.71 -4.80
N SER A 335 14.54 -4.71 -5.67
CA SER A 335 15.09 -6.02 -5.24
C SER A 335 16.62 -5.90 -5.20
N GLY A 336 17.24 -6.46 -4.15
CA GLY A 336 18.58 -6.10 -3.62
C GLY A 336 19.82 -6.17 -4.52
N ARG A 337 19.69 -6.23 -5.84
CA ARG A 337 20.82 -6.13 -6.80
C ARG A 337 20.55 -5.29 -8.05
N SER A 338 19.33 -4.84 -8.31
CA SER A 338 19.02 -3.99 -9.47
C SER A 338 17.66 -3.29 -9.32
N ASN A 339 17.60 -2.00 -9.68
CA ASN A 339 16.33 -1.32 -9.95
C ASN A 339 15.83 -1.83 -11.31
N ALA A 340 15.12 -2.95 -11.29
CA ALA A 340 14.46 -3.46 -12.48
C ALA A 340 13.16 -2.67 -12.67
N ARG A 341 12.94 -2.14 -13.88
CA ARG A 341 11.65 -1.59 -14.28
C ARG A 341 10.69 -2.76 -14.40
N GLU A 342 9.63 -2.73 -13.60
CA GLU A 342 8.59 -3.77 -13.59
C GLU A 342 7.49 -3.43 -14.59
N GLY A 343 7.18 -2.14 -14.74
CA GLY A 343 6.23 -1.69 -15.75
C GLY A 343 5.83 -0.24 -15.57
N ASP A 344 4.68 0.09 -16.15
CA ASP A 344 4.10 1.42 -16.06
C ASP A 344 3.15 1.52 -14.87
N VAL A 345 3.07 2.73 -14.30
CA VAL A 345 2.11 3.11 -13.29
C VAL A 345 1.33 4.31 -13.81
N SER A 346 0.02 4.31 -13.54
CA SER A 346 -0.83 5.46 -13.80
C SER A 346 -1.60 5.82 -12.55
N GLY A 347 -2.08 7.05 -12.47
CA GLY A 347 -2.89 7.47 -11.35
C GLY A 347 -3.75 8.66 -11.67
N GLU A 348 -4.77 8.85 -10.85
CA GLU A 348 -5.67 9.99 -10.93
C GLU A 348 -5.72 10.65 -9.56
N PHE A 349 -5.89 11.96 -9.50
CA PHE A 349 -6.09 12.62 -8.22
C PHE A 349 -7.05 13.79 -8.31
N THR A 350 -7.64 14.11 -7.16
CA THR A 350 -8.40 15.33 -6.93
C THR A 350 -7.95 15.93 -5.61
N ALA A 351 -7.83 17.25 -5.59
CA ALA A 351 -7.37 18.00 -4.42
C ALA A 351 -8.31 19.17 -4.13
N TYR A 352 -8.77 19.31 -2.90
CA TYR A 352 -9.62 20.41 -2.45
C TYR A 352 -8.87 21.27 -1.46
N ARG A 353 -8.88 22.58 -1.64
CA ARG A 353 -8.16 23.48 -0.76
C ARG A 353 -8.76 23.42 0.64
N VAL A 354 -7.91 23.29 1.65
CA VAL A 354 -8.35 23.28 3.04
C VAL A 354 -9.04 24.61 3.37
N GLY A 355 -10.26 24.53 3.91
CA GLY A 355 -11.06 25.69 4.28
C GLY A 355 -11.82 26.37 3.13
N SER A 356 -11.84 25.79 1.91
CA SER A 356 -12.62 26.35 0.79
C SER A 356 -14.08 25.88 0.72
N PHE A 357 -14.51 25.01 1.63
CA PHE A 357 -15.92 24.61 1.75
C PHE A 357 -16.62 25.51 2.78
N ASN A 358 -17.31 26.54 2.30
CA ASN A 358 -18.36 27.26 3.00
C ASN A 358 -19.50 27.57 2.03
#